data_AF-A0AAN8HW79-F1
#
_entry.id   AF-A0AAN8HW79-F1
#
_cell.length_a   1.000
_cell.length_b   1.000
_cell.length_c   1.000
_cell.angle_alpha   90.00
_cell.angle_beta   90.00
_cell.angle_gamma   90.00
#
_symmetry.space_group_name_H-M   'P 1'
#
loop_
_entity.id
_entity.type
_entity.pdbx_description
1 polymer ?
#
loop_
_entity_poly.entity_id
_entity_poly.type
_entity_poly.pdbx_seq_one_letter_code
_entity_poly.pdbx_strand_id
1 'polypeptide(L)'
;MGKLRTGNKSDMVGCLEDLISLQESASHPTVKASSLMGLLFGPTFFYYAQKAFSSYILSQLEHVSRVDVVWDDYFPESPKAETRSKRGKGVHRRVEPSSVIPGNWPEFLRIEDKKAELFFFLATSMTALNTGKQIISTCNMHT
;
A
#
# COMPACT_ATOMS: atom_id res chain seq x y z
N MET A 1 25.24 23.87 21.23
CA MET A 1 23.91 23.91 21.91
C MET A 1 22.86 24.34 20.89
N GLY A 2 21.91 23.47 20.55
CA GLY A 2 20.81 23.80 19.64
C GLY A 2 19.74 24.59 20.36
N LYS A 3 19.44 25.79 19.87
CA LYS A 3 18.43 26.68 20.46
C LYS A 3 17.06 26.30 19.91
N LEU A 4 16.21 25.71 20.74
CA LEU A 4 14.81 25.44 20.39
C LEU A 4 14.10 26.78 20.15
N ARG A 5 13.53 26.96 18.95
CA ARG A 5 12.70 28.12 18.63
C ARG A 5 11.44 28.07 19.47
N THR A 6 11.25 29.08 20.33
CA THR A 6 9.98 29.35 21.00
C THR A 6 9.14 30.24 20.10
N GLY A 7 8.11 29.67 19.48
CA GLY A 7 7.14 30.34 18.63
C GLY A 7 5.85 29.52 18.56
N ASN A 8 4.78 30.13 18.06
CA ASN A 8 3.52 29.42 17.84
C ASN A 8 3.63 28.52 16.61
N LYS A 9 2.85 27.43 16.58
CA LYS A 9 2.82 26.50 15.43
C LYS A 9 2.51 27.22 14.09
N SER A 10 1.78 28.33 14.13
CA SER A 10 1.50 29.20 12.99
C SER A 10 2.75 29.84 12.38
N ASP A 11 3.81 30.04 13.16
CA ASP A 11 5.04 30.71 12.71
C ASP A 11 5.85 29.81 11.77
N MET A 12 5.53 28.52 11.71
CA MET A 12 6.09 27.58 10.73
C MET A 12 5.49 27.76 9.33
N VAL A 13 4.31 28.39 9.20
CA VAL A 13 3.62 28.53 7.90
C VAL A 13 4.44 29.43 6.97
N GLY A 14 4.99 30.54 7.47
CA GLY A 14 5.86 31.40 6.66
C GLY A 14 7.15 30.70 6.20
N CYS A 15 7.74 29.82 7.03
CA CYS A 15 8.89 29.03 6.62
C CYS A 15 8.54 27.94 5.59
N LEU A 16 7.28 27.52 5.49
CA LEU A 16 6.81 26.57 4.49
C LEU A 16 6.50 27.24 3.15
N GLU A 17 6.00 28.48 3.17
CA GLU A 17 5.74 29.27 1.96
C GLU A 17 7.01 29.51 1.14
N ASP A 18 8.13 29.83 1.80
CA ASP A 18 9.44 30.00 1.13
C ASP A 18 9.96 28.71 0.47
N LEU A 19 9.61 27.54 1.02
CA LEU A 19 9.97 26.23 0.45
C LEU A 19 9.08 25.84 -0.73
N ILE A 20 7.81 26.29 -0.73
CA ILE A 20 6.87 26.05 -1.82
C ILE A 20 7.32 26.81 -3.08
N SER A 21 7.80 28.05 -2.94
CA SER A 21 8.32 28.86 -4.05
C SER A 21 9.60 28.31 -4.67
N LEU A 22 10.34 27.44 -3.98
CA LEU A 22 11.54 26.79 -4.52
C LEU A 22 11.20 25.55 -5.38
N GLN A 23 9.95 25.07 -5.35
CA GLN A 23 9.54 23.77 -5.88
C GLN A 23 8.66 23.87 -7.14
N GLU A 24 8.83 24.89 -7.99
CA GLU A 24 8.00 25.07 -9.19
C GLU A 24 8.47 24.28 -10.44
N SER A 25 9.33 23.26 -10.31
CA SER A 25 9.72 22.43 -11.47
C SER A 25 9.62 20.92 -11.26
N ALA A 26 8.86 20.46 -10.27
CA ALA A 26 8.58 19.03 -10.13
C ALA A 26 7.18 18.73 -10.69
N SER A 27 7.10 17.95 -11.76
CA SER A 27 5.84 17.33 -12.18
C SER A 27 5.31 16.51 -10.99
N HIS A 28 4.32 17.02 -10.28
CA HIS A 28 3.78 16.34 -9.11
C HIS A 28 3.17 15.00 -9.56
N PRO A 29 3.68 13.85 -9.11
CA PRO A 29 3.03 12.58 -9.41
C PRO A 29 1.65 12.57 -8.75
N THR A 30 0.62 12.25 -9.53
CA THR A 30 -0.74 12.06 -8.98
C THR A 30 -0.74 10.82 -8.09
N VAL A 31 -0.67 11.03 -6.76
CA VAL A 31 -0.77 9.95 -5.78
C VAL A 31 -2.24 9.70 -5.45
N LYS A 32 -2.75 8.52 -5.80
CA LYS A 32 -4.09 8.07 -5.36
C LYS A 32 -3.93 7.04 -4.26
N ALA A 33 -4.39 7.37 -3.05
CA ALA A 33 -4.59 6.38 -2.00
C ALA A 33 -5.93 5.66 -2.24
N SER A 34 -5.94 4.34 -2.24
CA SER A 34 -7.16 3.54 -2.39
C SER A 34 -7.18 2.40 -1.40
N SER A 35 -8.34 2.20 -0.75
CA SER A 35 -8.54 1.09 0.17
C SER A 35 -8.87 -0.18 -0.61
N LEU A 36 -8.04 -1.22 -0.44
CA LEU A 36 -8.27 -2.55 -1.02
C LEU A 36 -9.61 -3.16 -0.61
N MET A 37 -10.18 -2.73 0.53
CA MET A 37 -11.51 -3.17 0.98
C MET A 37 -12.61 -2.85 -0.02
N GLY A 38 -12.54 -1.70 -0.70
CA GLY A 38 -13.56 -1.28 -1.68
C GLY A 38 -13.52 -2.07 -2.98
N LEU A 39 -12.44 -2.84 -3.22
CA LEU A 39 -12.26 -3.66 -4.41
C LEU A 39 -12.64 -5.12 -4.16
N LEU A 40 -13.07 -5.49 -2.96
CA LEU A 40 -13.21 -6.88 -2.57
C LEU A 40 -14.49 -7.51 -3.13
N PHE A 41 -14.37 -8.28 -4.22
CA PHE A 41 -15.45 -9.13 -4.68
C PHE A 41 -14.93 -10.44 -5.28
N GLY A 42 -15.73 -11.49 -5.11
CA GLY A 42 -15.51 -12.80 -5.71
C GLY A 42 -15.15 -13.92 -4.75
N PRO A 43 -15.10 -15.17 -5.25
CA PRO A 43 -15.01 -16.36 -4.43
C PRO A 43 -13.60 -16.67 -3.92
N THR A 44 -12.55 -16.31 -4.67
CA THR A 44 -11.16 -16.72 -4.36
C THR A 44 -10.17 -15.57 -4.53
N PHE A 45 -8.99 -15.69 -3.90
CA PHE A 45 -7.92 -14.70 -4.07
C PHE A 45 -7.49 -14.54 -5.52
N PHE A 46 -7.45 -15.62 -6.31
CA PHE A 46 -7.18 -15.55 -7.74
C PHE A 46 -8.21 -14.70 -8.49
N TYR A 47 -9.51 -14.92 -8.22
CA TYR A 47 -10.56 -14.14 -8.85
C TYR A 47 -10.42 -12.65 -8.49
N TYR A 48 -10.19 -12.35 -7.21
CA TYR A 48 -9.96 -10.99 -6.75
C TYR A 48 -8.76 -10.33 -7.44
N ALA A 49 -7.61 -11.02 -7.49
CA ALA A 49 -6.43 -10.51 -8.17
C ALA A 49 -6.70 -10.21 -9.64
N GLN A 50 -7.32 -11.14 -10.37
CA GLN A 50 -7.54 -11.03 -11.81
C GLN A 50 -8.66 -10.05 -12.19
N LYS A 51 -9.78 -10.06 -11.46
CA LYS A 51 -11.00 -9.36 -11.87
C LYS A 51 -11.21 -8.04 -11.16
N ALA A 52 -10.79 -7.91 -9.91
CA ALA A 52 -10.94 -6.67 -9.16
C ALA A 52 -9.67 -5.85 -9.23
N PHE A 53 -8.56 -6.42 -8.74
CA PHE A 53 -7.33 -5.69 -8.52
C PHE A 53 -6.64 -5.34 -9.83
N SER A 54 -6.42 -6.30 -10.73
CA SER A 54 -5.83 -6.03 -12.06
C SER A 54 -6.65 -5.03 -12.86
N SER A 55 -7.97 -5.16 -12.89
CA SER A 55 -8.87 -4.22 -13.59
C SER A 55 -8.71 -2.80 -13.05
N TYR A 56 -8.61 -2.65 -11.72
CA TYR A 56 -8.35 -1.35 -11.11
C TYR A 56 -7.00 -0.77 -11.54
N ILE A 57 -5.91 -1.55 -11.49
CA ILE A 57 -4.58 -1.10 -11.94
C ILE A 57 -4.60 -0.71 -13.42
N LEU A 58 -5.26 -1.50 -14.28
CA LEU A 58 -5.41 -1.21 -15.70
C LEU A 58 -6.15 0.11 -15.94
N SER A 59 -7.24 0.37 -15.21
CA SER A 59 -7.95 1.66 -15.31
C SER A 59 -7.09 2.85 -14.86
N GLN A 60 -6.22 2.66 -13.86
CA GLN A 60 -5.28 3.72 -13.49
C GLN A 60 -4.26 3.96 -14.60
N LEU A 61 -3.80 2.89 -15.26
CA LEU A 61 -2.86 2.95 -16.37
C LEU A 61 -3.45 3.61 -17.63
N GLU A 62 -4.76 3.78 -17.79
CA GLU A 62 -5.32 4.44 -18.98
C GLU A 62 -4.78 5.86 -19.16
N HIS A 63 -4.62 6.60 -18.07
CA HIS A 63 -4.29 8.03 -18.08
C HIS A 63 -2.82 8.34 -17.78
N VAL A 64 -2.00 7.33 -17.46
CA VAL A 64 -0.60 7.51 -17.07
C VAL A 64 0.31 6.55 -17.82
N SER A 65 1.61 6.86 -17.87
CA SER A 65 2.65 5.98 -18.42
C SER A 65 3.19 4.98 -17.39
N ARG A 66 3.00 5.27 -16.10
CA ARG A 66 3.53 4.49 -14.98
C ARG A 66 2.59 4.52 -13.77
N VAL A 67 2.43 3.37 -13.10
CA VAL A 67 1.78 3.24 -11.80
C VAL A 67 2.75 2.64 -10.80
N ASP A 68 2.88 3.30 -9.64
CA ASP A 68 3.67 2.82 -8.51
C ASP A 68 2.71 2.34 -7.42
N VAL A 69 2.82 1.06 -7.05
CA VAL A 69 2.03 0.46 -5.97
C VAL A 69 2.91 0.31 -4.75
N VAL A 70 2.53 1.04 -3.70
CA VAL A 70 3.18 1.00 -2.39
C VAL A 70 2.32 0.18 -1.45
N TRP A 71 2.90 -0.86 -0.90
CA TRP A 71 2.25 -1.72 0.08
C TRP A 71 2.53 -1.20 1.49
N ASP A 72 1.50 -1.14 2.33
CA ASP A 72 1.63 -0.77 3.75
C ASP A 72 2.28 -1.93 4.51
N ASP A 73 3.59 -2.08 4.38
CA ASP A 73 4.39 -3.07 5.09
C ASP A 73 5.05 -2.42 6.31
N TYR A 74 4.92 -3.06 7.47
CA TYR A 74 5.48 -2.56 8.71
C TYR A 74 6.82 -3.24 8.97
N PHE A 75 7.90 -2.47 8.97
CA PHE A 75 9.18 -2.97 9.43
C PHE A 75 9.06 -3.55 10.84
N PRO A 76 9.66 -4.73 11.12
CA PRO A 76 9.61 -5.37 12.42
C PRO A 76 10.08 -4.47 13.57
N GLU A 77 11.03 -3.58 13.28
CA GLU A 77 11.60 -2.62 14.23
C GLU A 77 10.76 -1.33 14.39
N SER A 78 9.61 -1.24 13.71
CA SER A 78 8.75 -0.07 13.85
C SER A 78 7.99 -0.11 15.18
N PRO A 79 7.77 1.04 15.86
CA PRO A 79 6.93 1.12 17.06
C PRO A 79 5.50 0.59 16.82
N LYS A 80 5.05 0.63 15.57
CA LYS A 80 3.75 0.10 15.13
C LYS A 80 3.74 -1.44 15.12
N ALA A 81 4.82 -2.08 14.71
CA ALA A 81 4.95 -3.55 14.74
C ALA A 81 4.89 -4.08 16.17
N GLU A 82 5.62 -3.46 17.11
CA GLU A 82 5.63 -3.87 18.53
C GLU A 82 4.24 -3.79 19.18
N THR A 83 3.50 -2.71 18.88
CA THR A 83 2.14 -2.49 19.41
C THR A 83 1.13 -3.49 18.84
N ARG A 84 1.36 -4.01 17.63
CA ARG A 84 0.47 -4.96 16.94
C ARG A 84 0.76 -6.41 17.29
N SER A 85 2.03 -6.78 17.48
CA SER A 85 2.45 -8.12 17.93
C SER A 85 1.74 -8.56 19.23
N LYS A 86 1.44 -7.59 20.12
CA LYS A 86 0.75 -7.82 21.40
C LYS A 86 -0.74 -8.19 21.29
N ARG A 87 -1.36 -8.18 20.09
CA ARG A 87 -2.81 -8.41 19.89
C ARG A 87 -3.24 -9.87 19.66
N GLY A 88 -2.31 -10.82 19.71
CA GLY A 88 -2.60 -12.26 19.60
C GLY A 88 -2.57 -12.80 18.17
N LYS A 89 -2.27 -14.10 18.02
CA LYS A 89 -2.21 -14.80 16.73
C LYS A 89 -3.56 -15.47 16.46
N GLY A 90 -4.34 -14.92 15.53
CA GLY A 90 -5.56 -15.58 15.03
C GLY A 90 -5.24 -16.85 14.22
N VAL A 91 -6.27 -17.63 13.89
CA VAL A 91 -6.12 -18.86 13.08
C VAL A 91 -5.46 -18.56 11.73
N HIS A 92 -4.31 -19.18 11.45
CA HIS A 92 -3.58 -19.02 10.20
C HIS A 92 -4.34 -19.69 9.04
N ARG A 93 -4.57 -18.94 7.96
CA ARG A 93 -5.11 -19.44 6.68
C ARG A 93 -4.18 -18.86 5.61
N ARG A 94 -3.49 -19.73 4.89
CA ARG A 94 -2.53 -19.38 3.86
C ARG A 94 -3.22 -18.70 2.68
N VAL A 95 -2.61 -17.67 2.11
CA VAL A 95 -3.11 -17.03 0.88
C VAL A 95 -2.65 -17.85 -0.32
N GLU A 96 -3.56 -18.66 -0.85
CA GLU A 96 -3.35 -19.41 -2.10
C GLU A 96 -4.37 -18.98 -3.16
N PRO A 97 -4.06 -19.11 -4.47
CA PRO A 97 -4.94 -18.67 -5.55
C PRO A 97 -6.36 -19.26 -5.46
N SER A 98 -6.47 -20.54 -5.11
CA SER A 98 -7.73 -21.28 -4.96
C SER A 98 -8.42 -21.07 -3.61
N SER A 99 -7.75 -20.45 -2.64
CA SER A 99 -8.31 -20.24 -1.31
C SER A 99 -9.45 -19.23 -1.37
N VAL A 100 -10.50 -19.53 -0.61
CA VAL A 100 -11.69 -18.69 -0.51
C VAL A 100 -11.37 -17.42 0.28
N ILE A 101 -11.85 -16.28 -0.22
CA ILE A 101 -11.70 -15.01 0.46
C ILE A 101 -12.48 -15.06 1.79
N PRO A 102 -11.85 -14.72 2.93
CA PRO A 102 -12.54 -14.75 4.21
C PRO A 102 -13.64 -13.70 4.25
N GLY A 103 -14.84 -14.10 4.70
CA GLY A 103 -15.98 -13.18 4.85
C GLY A 103 -15.72 -12.05 5.86
N ASN A 104 -14.88 -12.29 6.87
CA ASN A 104 -14.43 -11.24 7.80
C ASN A 104 -13.10 -10.63 7.35
N TRP A 105 -13.16 -9.89 6.24
CA TRP A 105 -12.00 -9.25 5.63
C TRP A 105 -11.26 -8.24 6.55
N PRO A 106 -11.94 -7.39 7.34
CA PRO A 106 -11.26 -6.49 8.26
C PRO A 106 -10.38 -7.24 9.27
N GLU A 107 -10.87 -8.37 9.81
CA GLU A 107 -10.10 -9.16 10.75
C GLU A 107 -8.96 -9.93 10.08
N PHE A 108 -9.15 -10.35 8.82
CA PHE A 108 -8.09 -10.95 8.02
C PHE A 108 -6.91 -9.97 7.81
N LEU A 109 -7.18 -8.73 7.42
CA LEU A 109 -6.16 -7.70 7.18
C LEU A 109 -5.46 -7.19 8.44
N ARG A 110 -6.00 -7.50 9.64
CA ARG A 110 -5.35 -7.16 10.91
C ARG A 110 -4.19 -8.09 11.26
N ILE A 111 -4.12 -9.26 10.64
CA ILE A 111 -3.07 -10.24 10.87
C ILE A 111 -1.94 -9.94 9.88
N GLU A 112 -0.81 -9.47 10.39
CA GLU A 112 0.32 -8.97 9.59
C GLU A 112 0.82 -10.02 8.59
N ASP A 113 1.08 -11.25 9.05
CA ASP A 113 1.54 -12.34 8.19
C ASP A 113 0.61 -12.59 6.99
N LYS A 114 -0.72 -12.50 7.22
CA LYS A 114 -1.71 -12.68 6.16
C LYS A 114 -1.77 -11.51 5.20
N LYS A 115 -1.61 -10.30 5.73
CA LYS A 115 -1.55 -9.06 4.95
C LYS A 115 -0.31 -9.06 4.07
N ALA A 116 0.84 -9.46 4.60
CA ALA A 116 2.08 -9.64 3.87
C ALA A 116 1.96 -10.71 2.77
N GLU A 117 1.41 -11.88 3.07
CA GLU A 117 1.15 -12.93 2.08
C GLU A 117 0.22 -12.44 0.94
N LEU A 118 -0.85 -11.72 1.29
CA LEU A 118 -1.75 -11.11 0.31
C LEU A 118 -1.02 -10.11 -0.58
N PHE A 119 -0.24 -9.21 0.00
CA PHE A 119 0.48 -8.17 -0.76
C PHE A 119 1.50 -8.79 -1.68
N PHE A 120 2.23 -9.81 -1.22
CA PHE A 120 3.15 -10.57 -2.05
C PHE A 120 2.43 -11.25 -3.22
N PHE A 121 1.29 -11.90 -2.95
CA PHE A 121 0.47 -12.54 -3.98
C PHE A 121 -0.03 -11.54 -5.05
N LEU A 122 -0.51 -10.37 -4.63
CA LEU A 122 -0.98 -9.33 -5.54
C LEU A 122 0.16 -8.70 -6.34
N ALA A 123 1.29 -8.39 -5.70
CA ALA A 123 2.48 -7.86 -6.37
C ALA A 123 2.98 -8.83 -7.45
N THR A 124 3.03 -10.12 -7.14
CA THR A 124 3.41 -11.17 -8.11
C THR A 124 2.40 -11.25 -9.25
N SER A 125 1.10 -11.19 -8.94
CA SER A 125 0.04 -11.20 -9.97
C SER A 125 0.15 -10.01 -10.93
N MET A 126 0.60 -8.84 -10.45
CA MET A 126 0.80 -7.65 -11.28
C MET A 126 1.98 -7.78 -12.23
N THR A 127 3.08 -8.43 -11.82
CA THR A 127 4.23 -8.63 -12.71
C THR A 127 3.90 -9.48 -13.94
N ALA A 128 2.81 -10.26 -13.88
CA ALA A 128 2.31 -11.03 -15.01
C ALA A 128 1.46 -10.19 -16.00
N LEU A 129 1.13 -8.93 -15.68
CA LEU A 129 0.32 -8.07 -16.55
C LEU A 129 1.18 -7.49 -17.68
N ASN A 130 0.93 -7.94 -18.92
CA ASN A 130 1.56 -7.36 -20.10
C ASN A 130 0.76 -6.14 -20.57
N THR A 131 1.12 -4.95 -20.07
CA THR A 131 0.37 -3.70 -20.35
C THR A 131 1.11 -2.74 -21.30
N GLY A 132 2.35 -3.05 -21.69
CA GLY A 132 3.23 -2.14 -22.43
C GLY A 132 3.61 -0.85 -21.68
N LYS A 133 3.09 -0.65 -20.46
CA LYS A 133 3.31 0.48 -19.57
C LYS A 133 4.03 0.02 -18.31
N GLN A 134 4.61 0.96 -17.56
CA GLN A 134 5.40 0.62 -16.39
C GLN A 134 4.52 0.41 -15.16
N ILE A 135 4.75 -0.71 -14.46
CA ILE A 135 4.16 -1.01 -13.15
C ILE A 135 5.32 -1.28 -12.20
N ILE A 136 5.46 -0.47 -11.14
CA ILE A 136 6.48 -0.68 -10.10
C ILE A 136 5.77 -1.01 -8.79
N SER A 137 6.29 -1.98 -8.06
CA SER A 137 5.71 -2.48 -6.82
C SER A 137 6.77 -2.54 -5.74
N THR A 138 6.49 -2.02 -4.54
CA THR A 138 7.40 -2.16 -3.39
C THR A 138 7.24 -3.54 -2.77
N CYS A 139 7.71 -4.60 -3.44
CA CYS A 139 7.76 -5.92 -2.84
C CYS A 139 8.96 -5.98 -1.88
N ASN A 140 8.72 -5.86 -0.58
CA ASN A 140 9.72 -6.16 0.43
C ASN A 140 10.01 -7.67 0.37
N MET A 141 11.06 -8.05 -0.34
CA MET A 141 11.67 -9.36 -0.17
C MET A 141 12.44 -9.33 1.15
N HIS A 142 11.77 -9.74 2.23
CA HIS A 142 12.47 -10.21 3.41
C HIS A 142 13.06 -11.59 3.08
N THR A 143 14.28 -11.57 2.56
CA THR A 143 15.21 -12.72 2.56
C THR A 143 15.73 -12.98 3.96
#